data_AF-A0A6I1W8R6-F1
#
_entry.id   AF-A0A6I1W8R6-F1
#
_cell.length_a   1.000
_cell.length_b   1.000
_cell.length_c   1.000
_cell.angle_alpha   90.00
_cell.angle_beta   90.00
_cell.angle_gamma   90.00
#
_symmetry.space_group_name_H-M   'P 1'
#
loop_
_entity.id
_entity.type
_entity.pdbx_description
1 polymer ?
#
loop_
_entity_poly.entity_id
_entity_poly.type
_entity_poly.pdbx_seq_one_letter_code
_entity_poly.pdbx_strand_id
1 'polypeptide(L)' 'HGLFTLAPEVLHLVGIVGGVTLVLAGFAALVQTDIKRILAYSTMSQIGYMFLALGVGAWDGAIFHLMTHAFFKALLFLA' A
#
# COMPACT_ATOMS: atom_id res chain seq x y z
N HIS A 1 16.07 -4.72 -5.46
CA HIS A 1 15.41 -4.72 -6.80
C HIS A 1 16.08 -5.68 -7.80
N GLY A 2 17.40 -5.91 -7.77
CA GLY A 2 18.11 -6.70 -8.80
C GLY A 2 17.56 -8.10 -9.10
N LEU A 3 17.03 -8.82 -8.11
CA LEU A 3 16.38 -10.12 -8.33
C LEU A 3 15.02 -10.00 -9.04
N PHE A 4 14.21 -8.99 -8.69
CA PHE A 4 12.90 -8.77 -9.30
C PHE A 4 13.00 -8.22 -10.73
N THR A 5 14.06 -7.49 -11.06
CA THR A 5 14.32 -7.06 -12.45
C THR A 5 14.66 -8.23 -13.38
N LEU A 6 15.15 -9.35 -12.83
CA LEU A 6 15.39 -10.59 -13.57
C LEU A 6 14.12 -11.45 -13.72
N ALA A 7 13.02 -11.08 -13.05
CA ALA A 7 11.75 -11.79 -13.10
C ALA A 7 10.58 -10.81 -13.36
N PRO A 8 10.43 -10.29 -14.59
CA PRO A 8 9.45 -9.25 -14.93
C PRO A 8 8.00 -9.63 -14.60
N GLU A 9 7.62 -10.90 -14.84
CA GLU A 9 6.28 -11.39 -14.53
C GLU A 9 5.97 -11.32 -13.02
N VAL A 10 6.95 -11.64 -12.18
CA VAL A 10 6.80 -11.56 -10.72
C VAL A 10 6.71 -10.10 -10.28
N LEU A 11 7.51 -9.23 -10.88
CA LEU A 11 7.45 -7.79 -10.62
C LEU A 11 6.07 -7.22 -10.97
N HIS A 12 5.53 -7.57 -12.13
CA HIS A 12 4.17 -7.17 -12.53
C HIS A 12 3.12 -7.74 -11.58
N LEU A 13 3.27 -8.99 -11.15
CA LEU A 13 2.36 -9.62 -10.18
C LEU A 13 2.33 -8.85 -8.85
N VAL A 14 3.48 -8.39 -8.35
CA VAL A 14 3.54 -7.52 -7.16
C VAL A 14 2.69 -6.26 -7.37
N GLY A 15 2.80 -5.65 -8.55
CA GLY A 15 1.99 -4.47 -8.91
C GLY A 15 0.50 -4.76 -8.95
N ILE A 16 0.09 -5.87 -9.57
CA ILE A 16 -1.31 -6.30 -9.65
C ILE A 16 -1.88 -6.57 -8.25
N VAL A 17 -1.15 -7.31 -7.41
CA VAL A 17 -1.57 -7.58 -6.03
C VAL A 17 -1.70 -6.28 -5.25
N GLY A 18 -0.75 -5.34 -5.39
CA GLY A 18 -0.84 -4.01 -4.79
C GLY A 18 -2.07 -3.23 -5.24
N GLY A 19 -2.33 -3.19 -6.55
CA GLY A 19 -3.49 -2.52 -7.16
C GLY A 19 -4.83 -3.11 -6.74
N VAL A 20 -4.96 -4.44 -6.70
CA VAL A 20 -6.17 -5.10 -6.21
C VAL A 20 -6.37 -4.82 -4.71
N THR A 21 -5.29 -4.93 -3.93
CA THR A 21 -5.33 -4.70 -2.48
C THR A 21 -5.77 -3.27 -2.17
N LEU A 22 -5.22 -2.25 -2.86
CA LEU A 22 -5.56 -0.87 -2.57
C LEU A 22 -7.02 -0.55 -2.83
N VAL A 23 -7.58 -1.07 -3.92
CA VAL A 23 -8.96 -0.84 -4.32
C VAL A 23 -9.91 -1.55 -3.35
N LEU A 24 -9.71 -2.85 -3.09
CA LEU A 24 -10.58 -3.62 -2.21
C LEU A 24 -10.55 -3.10 -0.78
N ALA A 25 -9.36 -2.79 -0.25
CA ALA A 25 -9.24 -2.26 1.09
C ALA A 25 -9.83 -0.84 1.20
N GLY A 26 -9.69 -0.02 0.16
CA GLY A 26 -10.28 1.32 0.10
C GLY A 26 -11.81 1.27 0.15
N PHE A 27 -12.45 0.46 -0.69
CA PHE A 27 -13.90 0.29 -0.66
C PHE A 27 -14.39 -0.32 0.66
N ALA A 28 -13.67 -1.31 1.20
CA ALA A 28 -14.01 -1.88 2.50
C ALA A 28 -13.92 -0.88 3.65
N ALA A 29 -12.99 0.09 3.60
CA ALA A 29 -12.87 1.15 4.62
C ALA A 29 -14.11 2.05 4.68
N LEU A 30 -14.75 2.35 3.54
CA LEU A 30 -15.90 3.26 3.44
C LEU A 30 -17.14 2.75 4.17
N VAL A 31 -17.24 1.44 4.38
CA VAL A 31 -18.39 0.80 5.04
C VAL A 31 -18.11 0.37 6.47
N GLN A 32 -16.91 0.61 7.00
CA GLN A 32 -16.62 0.32 8.40
C GLN A 32 -17.25 1.39 9.29
N THR A 33 -17.86 0.97 10.40
CA THR A 33 -18.49 1.84 11.40
C THR A 33 -17.59 2.14 12.59
N ASP A 34 -16.54 1.36 12.79
CA ASP A 34 -15.55 1.55 13.86
C ASP A 34 -14.30 2.25 13.32
N ILE A 35 -13.86 3.31 14.03
CA ILE A 35 -12.73 4.15 13.60
C ILE A 35 -11.42 3.35 13.48
N LYS A 36 -11.16 2.40 14.38
CA LYS A 36 -9.92 1.60 14.33
C LYS A 36 -9.94 0.67 13.12
N ARG A 37 -11.11 0.13 12.77
CA ARG A 37 -11.30 -0.65 11.54
C ARG A 37 -11.12 0.20 10.29
N ILE A 38 -11.71 1.40 10.23
CA ILE A 38 -11.49 2.34 9.11
C ILE A 38 -9.99 2.62 8.94
N LEU A 39 -9.28 2.88 10.05
CA LEU A 39 -7.84 3.14 10.04
C LEU A 39 -7.02 1.92 9.62
N ALA A 40 -7.42 0.71 10.01
CA ALA A 40 -6.77 -0.53 9.59
C ALA A 40 -6.93 -0.79 8.09
N TYR A 41 -8.14 -0.65 7.54
CA TYR A 41 -8.39 -0.84 6.10
C TYR A 41 -7.71 0.23 5.26
N SER A 42 -7.66 1.48 5.72
CA SER A 42 -6.87 2.51 5.03
C SER A 42 -5.37 2.23 5.07
N THR A 43 -4.82 1.63 6.15
CA THR A 43 -3.42 1.15 6.15
C THR A 43 -3.20 0.06 5.11
N MET A 44 -4.09 -0.94 5.01
CA MET A 44 -4.00 -1.96 3.97
C MET A 44 -4.02 -1.35 2.56
N SER A 45 -4.87 -0.34 2.35
CA SER A 45 -4.94 0.34 1.05
C SER A 45 -3.64 1.08 0.70
N GLN A 46 -3.03 1.74 1.68
CA GLN A 46 -1.75 2.45 1.51
C GLN A 46 -0.56 1.50 1.28
N ILE A 47 -0.55 0.33 1.94
CA ILE A 47 0.42 -0.73 1.61
C ILE A 47 0.22 -1.21 0.17
N GLY A 48 -1.03 -1.32 -0.30
CA GLY A 48 -1.34 -1.60 -1.70
C GLY A 48 -0.74 -0.57 -2.67
N TYR A 49 -0.79 0.73 -2.34
CA TYR A 49 -0.11 1.78 -3.10
C TYR A 49 1.41 1.56 -3.18
N MET A 50 2.05 1.23 -2.05
CA MET A 50 3.49 0.96 -2.01
C MET A 50 3.84 -0.25 -2.90
N PHE A 51 3.04 -1.33 -2.84
CA PHE A 51 3.25 -2.52 -3.67
C PHE A 51 3.01 -2.24 -5.17
N LEU A 52 2.01 -1.43 -5.51
CA LEU A 52 1.79 -0.98 -6.89
C LEU A 52 3.01 -0.21 -7.42
N ALA A 53 3.54 0.73 -6.63
CA ALA A 53 4.75 1.48 -6.98
C ALA A 53 5.97 0.57 -7.17
N LEU A 54 6.19 -0.40 -6.26
CA LEU A 54 7.24 -1.40 -6.41
C LEU A 54 7.07 -2.22 -7.70
N GLY A 55 5.84 -2.62 -8.03
CA GLY A 55 5.52 -3.44 -9.20
C GLY A 55 5.75 -2.77 -10.55
N VAL A 56 5.84 -1.44 -10.60
CA VAL A 56 6.21 -0.67 -11.80
C VAL A 56 7.67 -0.16 -11.74
N GLY A 57 8.45 -0.62 -10.76
CA GLY A 57 9.85 -0.26 -10.59
C GLY A 57 10.10 1.11 -9.95
N ALA A 58 9.09 1.76 -9.37
CA ALA A 58 9.22 3.04 -8.66
C ALA A 58 9.68 2.83 -7.20
N TRP A 59 10.87 2.25 -7.02
CA TRP A 59 11.42 1.83 -5.72
C TRP A 59 11.52 2.98 -4.72
N ASP A 60 12.12 4.10 -5.14
CA ASP A 60 12.30 5.28 -4.29
C ASP A 60 10.95 5.90 -3.93
N GLY A 61 10.01 5.91 -4.87
CA GLY A 61 8.64 6.36 -4.65
C GLY A 61 7.91 5.51 -3.60
N ALA A 62 8.07 4.18 -3.65
CA ALA A 62 7.49 3.28 -2.65
C ALA A 62 8.08 3.50 -1.25
N ILE A 63 9.40 3.71 -1.13
CA ILE A 63 10.06 4.00 0.15
C ILE A 63 9.69 5.38 0.67
N PHE A 64 9.63 6.40 -0.20
CA PHE A 64 9.15 7.73 0.18
C PHE A 64 7.71 7.67 0.72
N HIS A 65 6.83 6.94 0.03
CA HIS A 65 5.46 6.71 0.48
C HIS A 65 5.41 5.97 1.82
N LEU A 66 6.25 4.94 2.01
CA LEU A 66 6.37 4.23 3.29
C LEU A 66 6.71 5.19 4.43
N MET A 67 7.69 6.07 4.22
CA MET A 67 8.12 7.05 5.23
C MET A 67 7.01 8.03 5.58
N THR A 68 6.37 8.66 4.58
CA THR A 68 5.28 9.62 4.84
C THR A 68 4.09 8.93 5.50
N HIS A 69 3.71 7.75 5.02
CA HIS A 69 2.65 6.93 5.61
C HIS A 69 2.91 6.60 7.08
N ALA A 70 4.14 6.19 7.44
CA ALA A 70 4.48 5.85 8.83
C ALA A 70 4.25 7.05 9.77
N PHE A 71 4.66 8.25 9.37
CA PHE A 71 4.44 9.46 10.17
C PHE A 71 2.95 9.82 10.32
N PHE A 72 2.21 9.91 9.21
CA PHE A 72 0.80 10.29 9.26
C PHE A 72 -0.07 9.24 9.94
N LYS A 73 0.22 7.94 9.76
CA LYS A 73 -0.52 6.89 10.46
C LYS A 73 -0.24 6.84 11.94
N ALA A 74 1.01 7.02 12.36
CA ALA A 74 1.31 7.14 13.78
C ALA A 74 0.46 8.27 14.39
N LEU A 75 0.43 9.45 13.75
CA LEU A 75 -0.40 10.56 14.21
C LEU A 75 -1.90 10.20 14.32
N LEU A 76 -2.48 9.55 13.30
CA LEU A 76 -3.89 9.15 13.30
C LEU A 76 -4.25 8.08 14.34
N PHE A 77 -3.30 7.25 14.76
CA PHE A 77 -3.54 6.24 15.81
C PHE A 77 -3.36 6.81 17.22
N LEU A 78 -2.62 7.91 17.38
CA LEU A 78 -2.44 8.59 18.66
C LEU A 78 -3.51 9.66 18.94
N ALA A 79 -4.14 10.20 17.90
CA ALA A 79 -5.25 11.15 18.00
C ALA A 79 -6.57 10.45 18.35
#